data_AF-A0A848MEW8-F1
#
_entry.id   AF-A0A848MEW8-F1
#
_cell.length_a   1.000
_cell.length_b   1.000
_cell.length_c   1.000
_cell.angle_alpha   90.00
_cell.angle_beta   90.00
_cell.angle_gamma   90.00
#
_symmetry.space_group_name_H-M   'P 1'
#
loop_
_entity.id
_entity.type
_entity.pdbx_description
1 polymer ?
#
loop_
_entity_poly.entity_id
_entity_poly.type
_entity_poly.pdbx_seq_one_letter_code
_entity_poly.pdbx_strand_id
1 'polypeptide(L)'
;MTDNPTLALPGSVERYHYAREGQRVLKSSRFNTKATLRQRRVCYLPGLEIRITDSADKQTAKLQVITVHNLRILGWQQGKPTQADPKQIRFSANNNIDSCTLELDGLGKIISREHYYPFGGTALWATGNQTPADYKTRRYSGKERDASGLLYYGFRYYAPWLMRWLNGDPAGTVDGVNLFRMVQNNPVTFRDKQGLSPTPGSSIATTATMLDYLHEARKYYTENMQHPKIHVFDTKFLPHLIENEKKRKPGMNLDLARSPTEFVSELKKLKDNHADGYRGQFIVNMGVGIHYAALDISINSGEISVIGVEPANMNKNGPAILAVRVLSAVDAEIPSAKVAMIEANIQNSPVDCGIFSLHFSLKMYAEQQAMDDLHHKHLAGGLNRHIDFGVIAKEYSSLYLPVSFMKHTHSKKRLTEYFDTNKNKPDVDIYRDSIMARQGAYILQREGRTYSASIEDKRINLIRRALQK
;
A
#
# COMPACT_ATOMS: atom_id res chain seq x y z
N MET A 1 -14.42 30.84 21.74
CA MET A 1 -15.58 30.51 22.59
C MET A 1 -15.39 29.11 23.12
N THR A 2 -15.52 28.96 24.42
CA THR A 2 -14.93 27.92 25.26
C THR A 2 -15.42 26.51 24.94
N ASP A 3 -14.54 25.69 24.37
CA ASP A 3 -14.55 24.25 24.65
C ASP A 3 -14.57 24.14 26.18
N ASN A 4 -15.69 23.66 26.73
CA ASN A 4 -15.70 23.20 28.10
C ASN A 4 -15.38 21.71 28.01
N PRO A 5 -14.09 21.29 27.95
CA PRO A 5 -13.79 19.92 28.28
C PRO A 5 -14.36 19.77 29.68
N THR A 6 -15.12 18.71 29.92
CA THR A 6 -15.39 18.30 31.30
C THR A 6 -14.00 18.13 31.92
N LEU A 7 -13.51 19.18 32.61
CA LEU A 7 -12.20 19.21 33.24
C LEU A 7 -12.21 18.00 34.15
N ALA A 8 -11.41 17.01 33.76
CA ALA A 8 -11.32 15.76 34.46
C ALA A 8 -11.08 16.11 35.93
N LEU A 9 -11.99 15.68 36.81
CA LEU A 9 -11.90 16.01 38.23
C LEU A 9 -10.50 15.62 38.75
N PRO A 10 -9.95 16.34 39.74
CA PRO A 10 -8.67 16.00 40.35
C PRO A 10 -8.56 14.49 40.63
N GLY A 11 -7.44 13.87 40.23
CA GLY A 11 -7.21 12.43 40.35
C GLY A 11 -7.53 11.58 39.10
N SER A 12 -7.90 12.21 37.98
CA SER A 12 -8.06 11.48 36.71
C SER A 12 -6.70 11.11 36.11
N VAL A 13 -6.57 9.88 35.60
CA VAL A 13 -5.32 9.33 35.07
C VAL A 13 -5.58 8.63 33.74
N GLU A 14 -4.73 8.87 32.75
CA GLU A 14 -4.69 8.11 31.50
C GLU A 14 -3.35 7.37 31.40
N ARG A 15 -3.39 6.08 31.06
CA ARG A 15 -2.22 5.22 30.89
C ARG A 15 -2.25 4.58 29.52
N TYR A 16 -1.05 4.38 28.95
CA TYR A 16 -0.85 3.80 27.64
C TYR A 16 0.10 2.61 27.75
N HIS A 17 -0.23 1.49 27.11
CA HIS A 17 0.66 0.35 26.97
C HIS A 17 1.02 0.16 25.50
N TYR A 18 2.27 -0.19 25.26
CA TYR A 18 2.85 -0.32 23.93
C TYR A 18 3.34 -1.75 23.71
N ALA A 19 3.22 -2.23 22.47
CA ALA A 19 3.83 -3.47 22.03
C ALA A 19 5.36 -3.33 21.93
N ARG A 20 6.05 -4.44 21.69
CA ARG A 20 7.51 -4.48 21.49
C ARG A 20 7.97 -3.56 20.37
N GLU A 21 7.14 -3.39 19.34
CA GLU A 21 7.36 -2.55 18.18
C GLU A 21 7.11 -1.05 18.47
N GLY A 22 6.73 -0.67 19.68
CA GLY A 22 6.53 0.72 20.08
C GLY A 22 5.14 1.31 19.76
N GLN A 23 4.21 0.52 19.23
CA GLN A 23 2.85 0.96 18.94
C GLN A 23 1.90 0.70 20.13
N ARG A 24 0.95 1.63 20.35
CA ARG A 24 -0.02 1.60 21.45
C ARG A 24 -1.05 0.51 21.20
N VAL A 25 -1.13 -0.44 22.13
CA VAL A 25 -2.08 -1.56 22.10
C VAL A 25 -3.21 -1.42 23.11
N LEU A 26 -3.00 -0.63 24.16
CA LEU A 26 -4.01 -0.37 25.18
C LEU A 26 -3.95 1.09 25.65
N LYS A 27 -5.13 1.69 25.79
CA LYS A 27 -5.34 2.96 26.47
C LYS A 27 -6.33 2.75 27.61
N SER A 28 -5.98 3.17 28.81
CA SER A 28 -6.87 3.10 29.98
C SER A 28 -6.97 4.45 30.66
N SER A 29 -8.20 4.94 30.86
CA SER A 29 -8.47 6.19 31.56
C SER A 29 -9.30 5.89 32.81
N ARG A 30 -8.94 6.46 33.95
CA ARG A 30 -9.72 6.46 35.20
C ARG A 30 -10.07 7.90 35.52
N PHE A 31 -11.35 8.15 35.81
CA PHE A 31 -11.81 9.48 36.18
C PHE A 31 -13.03 9.38 37.10
N ASN A 32 -13.13 10.34 38.02
CA ASN A 32 -14.29 10.44 38.90
C ASN A 32 -15.40 11.20 38.18
N THR A 33 -16.63 10.72 38.32
CA THR A 33 -17.84 11.51 38.09
C THR A 33 -18.41 11.91 39.46
N LYS A 34 -19.37 12.86 39.51
CA LYS A 34 -19.94 13.36 40.78
C LYS A 34 -20.46 12.27 41.75
N ALA A 35 -20.70 11.04 41.28
CA ALA A 35 -21.25 9.94 42.08
C ALA A 35 -20.46 8.61 42.01
N THR A 36 -19.54 8.40 41.06
CA THR A 36 -18.89 7.09 40.87
C THR A 36 -17.58 7.19 40.09
N LEU A 37 -16.61 6.33 40.44
CA LEU A 37 -15.39 6.09 39.64
C LEU A 37 -15.77 5.40 38.32
N ARG A 38 -15.32 5.98 37.21
CA ARG A 38 -15.43 5.37 35.88
C ARG A 38 -14.06 4.99 35.34
N GLN A 39 -14.00 3.83 34.70
CA GLN A 39 -12.82 3.38 33.98
C GLN A 39 -13.18 3.14 32.50
N ARG A 40 -12.37 3.67 31.60
CA ARG A 40 -12.46 3.41 30.16
C ARG A 40 -11.23 2.66 29.70
N ARG A 41 -11.40 1.63 28.88
CA ARG A 41 -10.32 0.87 28.25
C ARG A 41 -10.55 0.81 26.75
N VAL A 42 -9.50 1.01 25.98
CA VAL A 42 -9.50 0.85 24.52
C VAL A 42 -8.37 -0.09 24.15
N CYS A 43 -8.70 -1.28 23.67
CA CYS A 43 -7.76 -2.22 23.08
C CYS A 43 -7.72 -1.99 21.57
N TYR A 44 -6.52 -1.87 21.02
CA TYR A 44 -6.29 -1.63 19.60
C TYR A 44 -5.77 -2.91 18.94
N LEU A 45 -6.47 -3.35 17.90
CA LEU A 45 -6.12 -4.45 17.01
C LEU A 45 -6.10 -3.91 15.56
N PRO A 46 -5.46 -4.61 14.61
CA PRO A 46 -5.49 -4.21 13.20
C PRO A 46 -6.93 -4.06 12.69
N GLY A 47 -7.34 -2.84 12.37
CA GLY A 47 -8.68 -2.51 11.86
C GLY A 47 -9.83 -2.57 12.89
N LEU A 48 -9.55 -2.90 14.16
CA LEU A 48 -10.57 -3.10 15.21
C LEU A 48 -10.16 -2.40 16.51
N GLU A 49 -11.07 -1.63 17.09
CA GLU A 49 -10.96 -1.09 18.44
C GLU A 49 -12.03 -1.71 19.34
N ILE A 50 -11.64 -2.24 20.50
CA ILE A 50 -12.57 -2.72 21.52
C ILE A 50 -12.57 -1.71 22.67
N ARG A 51 -13.70 -1.04 22.86
CA ARG A 51 -13.90 0.03 23.83
C ARG A 51 -14.81 -0.46 24.96
N ILE A 52 -14.28 -0.48 26.18
CA ILE A 52 -14.98 -0.96 27.37
C ILE A 52 -15.10 0.19 28.36
N THR A 53 -16.28 0.38 28.95
CA THR A 53 -16.50 1.30 30.06
C THR A 53 -17.01 0.53 31.26
N ASP A 54 -16.30 0.68 32.37
CA ASP A 54 -16.65 0.12 33.67
C ASP A 54 -17.07 1.24 34.62
N SER A 55 -18.08 0.98 35.46
CA SER A 55 -18.54 1.88 36.53
C SER A 55 -18.70 1.05 37.79
N ALA A 56 -18.08 1.46 38.90
CA ALA A 56 -18.02 0.66 40.13
C ALA A 56 -17.62 -0.82 39.86
N ASP A 57 -16.54 -1.01 39.09
CA ASP A 57 -15.97 -2.31 38.69
C ASP A 57 -16.90 -3.26 37.91
N LYS A 58 -18.06 -2.78 37.47
CA LYS A 58 -18.96 -3.51 36.57
C LYS A 58 -18.89 -2.94 35.17
N GLN A 59 -18.80 -3.82 34.18
CA GLN A 59 -18.86 -3.43 32.78
C GLN A 59 -20.26 -2.86 32.47
N THR A 60 -20.29 -1.59 32.10
CA THR A 60 -21.53 -0.86 31.77
C THR A 60 -21.70 -0.69 30.27
N ALA A 61 -20.62 -0.64 29.51
CA ALA A 61 -20.67 -0.57 28.06
C ALA A 61 -19.51 -1.32 27.39
N LYS A 62 -19.81 -1.92 26.24
CA LYS A 62 -18.83 -2.56 25.36
C LYS A 62 -19.16 -2.22 23.91
N LEU A 63 -18.23 -1.55 23.23
CA LEU A 63 -18.36 -1.08 21.86
C LEU A 63 -17.20 -1.65 21.03
N GLN A 64 -17.53 -2.22 19.88
CA GLN A 64 -16.57 -2.58 18.85
C GLN A 64 -16.59 -1.52 17.75
N VAL A 65 -15.41 -1.07 17.32
CA VAL A 65 -15.28 -0.16 16.19
C VAL A 65 -14.43 -0.82 15.12
N ILE A 66 -15.03 -1.15 13.98
CA ILE A 66 -14.32 -1.65 12.81
C ILE A 66 -14.04 -0.47 11.88
N THR A 67 -12.81 -0.35 11.39
CA THR A 67 -12.41 0.71 10.46
C THR A 67 -11.89 0.12 9.16
N VAL A 68 -12.53 0.48 8.04
CA VAL A 68 -12.13 0.09 6.69
C VAL A 68 -12.03 1.37 5.85
N HIS A 69 -10.81 1.82 5.57
CA HIS A 69 -10.56 3.12 4.93
C HIS A 69 -11.31 4.26 5.65
N ASN A 70 -12.25 4.91 4.96
CA ASN A 70 -13.05 6.03 5.45
C ASN A 70 -14.39 5.59 6.07
N LEU A 71 -14.62 4.29 6.18
CA LEU A 71 -15.81 3.70 6.80
C LEU A 71 -15.48 3.25 8.23
N ARG A 72 -16.33 3.64 9.18
CA ARG A 72 -16.31 3.12 10.55
C ARG A 72 -17.66 2.51 10.92
N ILE A 73 -17.63 1.31 11.46
CA ILE A 73 -18.81 0.61 11.97
C ILE A 73 -18.69 0.52 13.48
N LEU A 74 -19.63 1.14 14.20
CA LEU A 74 -19.72 1.13 15.65
C LEU A 74 -20.81 0.13 16.06
N GLY A 75 -20.42 -0.98 16.67
CA GLY A 75 -21.35 -2.03 17.14
C GLY A 75 -21.35 -2.13 18.66
N TRP A 76 -22.46 -1.75 19.31
CA TRP A 76 -22.61 -1.87 20.76
C TRP A 76 -23.02 -3.29 21.15
N GLN A 77 -22.19 -3.92 21.97
CA GLN A 77 -22.45 -5.22 22.58
C GLN A 77 -23.14 -5.08 23.95
N GLN A 78 -22.97 -3.92 24.61
CA GLN A 78 -23.60 -3.58 25.89
C GLN A 78 -23.60 -2.04 26.07
N GLY A 79 -24.58 -1.50 26.82
CA GLY A 79 -24.55 -0.09 27.26
C GLY A 79 -24.92 0.92 26.18
N LYS A 80 -25.91 0.58 25.36
CA LYS A 80 -26.37 1.34 24.21
C LYS A 80 -26.81 2.78 24.59
N PRO A 81 -26.35 3.84 23.91
CA PRO A 81 -26.69 5.22 24.25
C PRO A 81 -28.13 5.66 23.93
N THR A 82 -28.87 4.94 23.08
CA THR A 82 -30.26 5.27 22.70
C THR A 82 -30.95 4.06 22.04
N GLN A 83 -32.29 3.97 22.03
CA GLN A 83 -33.01 2.78 21.54
C GLN A 83 -32.85 2.46 20.04
N ALA A 84 -32.22 3.29 19.20
CA ALA A 84 -32.02 3.07 17.74
C ALA A 84 -30.90 2.07 17.40
N ASP A 85 -31.00 1.29 16.30
CA ASP A 85 -30.05 0.27 15.75
C ASP A 85 -28.74 -0.04 16.55
N PRO A 86 -28.48 -1.30 16.97
CA PRO A 86 -27.23 -1.70 17.65
C PRO A 86 -25.94 -1.41 16.84
N LYS A 87 -26.05 -1.05 15.56
CA LYS A 87 -24.94 -0.68 14.69
C LYS A 87 -25.12 0.74 14.16
N GLN A 88 -24.04 1.52 14.22
CA GLN A 88 -23.96 2.81 13.54
C GLN A 88 -22.85 2.77 12.49
N ILE A 89 -23.22 3.07 11.25
CA ILE A 89 -22.29 3.25 10.13
C ILE A 89 -21.92 4.73 10.05
N ARG A 90 -20.62 5.02 9.91
CA ARG A 90 -20.09 6.37 9.72
C ARG A 90 -19.15 6.41 8.54
N PHE A 91 -19.43 7.30 7.59
CA PHE A 91 -18.53 7.63 6.49
C PHE A 91 -17.79 8.92 6.81
N SER A 92 -16.48 8.96 6.56
CA SER A 92 -15.67 10.17 6.74
C SER A 92 -15.22 10.72 5.38
N ALA A 93 -15.48 12.01 5.14
CA ALA A 93 -14.87 12.74 4.04
C ALA A 93 -13.64 13.49 4.57
N ASN A 94 -12.48 13.07 4.05
CA ASN A 94 -11.19 13.56 4.49
C ASN A 94 -10.59 14.51 3.46
N ASN A 95 -9.80 15.48 3.92
CA ASN A 95 -9.01 16.32 3.01
C ASN A 95 -7.75 15.58 2.52
N ASN A 96 -6.90 16.29 1.78
CA ASN A 96 -5.69 15.75 1.18
C ASN A 96 -4.70 15.13 2.18
N ILE A 97 -4.66 15.59 3.43
CA ILE A 97 -3.75 15.06 4.46
C ILE A 97 -4.41 14.01 5.36
N ASP A 98 -5.58 13.48 4.98
CA ASP A 98 -6.44 12.57 5.75
C ASP A 98 -7.16 13.20 6.96
N SER A 99 -7.22 14.53 7.08
CA SER A 99 -7.98 15.16 8.17
C SER A 99 -9.48 14.97 7.97
N CYS A 100 -10.18 14.46 8.99
CA CYS A 100 -11.61 14.13 8.94
C CYS A 100 -12.48 15.39 9.04
N THR A 101 -12.86 15.94 7.88
CA THR A 101 -13.58 17.22 7.80
C THR A 101 -15.10 17.08 7.95
N LEU A 102 -15.66 15.94 7.58
CA LEU A 102 -17.10 15.67 7.61
C LEU A 102 -17.34 14.20 7.92
N GLU A 103 -18.25 13.91 8.86
CA GLU A 103 -18.79 12.57 9.08
C GLU A 103 -20.26 12.52 8.67
N LEU A 104 -20.65 11.47 7.96
CA LEU A 104 -22.02 11.16 7.54
C LEU A 104 -22.45 9.81 8.13
N ASP A 105 -23.74 9.64 8.38
CA ASP A 105 -24.30 8.32 8.73
C ASP A 105 -24.59 7.46 7.48
N GLY A 106 -25.14 6.25 7.69
CA GLY A 106 -25.47 5.31 6.62
C GLY A 106 -26.51 5.83 5.61
N LEU A 107 -27.25 6.88 5.94
CA LEU A 107 -28.24 7.53 5.07
C LEU A 107 -27.71 8.83 4.46
N GLY A 108 -26.43 9.17 4.69
CA GLY A 108 -25.82 10.39 4.18
C GLY A 108 -26.13 11.65 5.01
N LYS A 109 -26.75 11.52 6.20
CA LYS A 109 -27.01 12.67 7.08
C LYS A 109 -25.74 13.07 7.81
N ILE A 110 -25.54 14.38 7.96
CA ILE A 110 -24.36 14.95 8.64
C ILE A 110 -24.37 14.60 10.13
N ILE A 111 -23.32 13.93 10.58
CA ILE A 111 -23.02 13.66 11.99
C ILE A 111 -22.20 14.81 12.58
N SER A 112 -21.08 15.15 11.93
CA SER A 112 -20.15 16.18 12.41
C SER A 112 -19.42 16.87 11.25
N ARG A 113 -19.07 18.14 11.44
CA ARG A 113 -18.12 18.89 10.61
C ARG A 113 -17.00 19.43 11.48
N GLU A 114 -15.77 19.30 11.00
CA GLU A 114 -14.59 19.84 11.67
C GLU A 114 -13.67 20.49 10.64
N HIS A 115 -13.21 21.70 10.94
CA HIS A 115 -12.15 22.37 10.20
C HIS A 115 -10.93 22.52 11.09
N TYR A 116 -9.76 22.44 10.47
CA TYR A 116 -8.48 22.49 11.15
C TYR A 116 -7.65 23.65 10.62
N TYR A 117 -6.91 24.30 11.52
CA TYR A 117 -5.75 25.10 11.13
C TYR A 117 -4.67 24.20 10.49
N PRO A 118 -3.73 24.76 9.72
CA PRO A 118 -2.71 23.99 9.01
C PRO A 118 -1.94 23.00 9.90
N PHE A 119 -1.69 23.33 11.17
CA PHE A 119 -0.95 22.48 12.11
C PHE A 119 -1.85 21.62 13.02
N GLY A 120 -3.13 21.48 12.70
CA GLY A 120 -4.04 20.52 13.33
C GLY A 120 -4.81 21.00 14.55
N GLY A 121 -4.68 22.27 14.93
CA GLY A 121 -5.63 22.89 15.87
C GLY A 121 -7.03 22.95 15.26
N THR A 122 -8.07 22.70 16.06
CA THR A 122 -9.46 22.77 15.59
C THR A 122 -9.86 24.24 15.40
N ALA A 123 -10.21 24.62 14.17
CA ALA A 123 -10.68 25.96 13.81
C ALA A 123 -12.20 26.08 13.93
N LEU A 124 -12.93 25.03 13.53
CA LEU A 124 -14.38 24.94 13.66
C LEU A 124 -14.75 23.51 14.05
N TRP A 125 -15.71 23.37 14.95
CA TRP A 125 -16.34 22.10 15.27
C TRP A 125 -17.85 22.28 15.36
N ALA A 126 -18.59 21.62 14.47
CA ALA A 126 -20.04 21.70 14.41
C ALA A 126 -20.64 20.28 14.42
N THR A 127 -21.57 20.04 15.34
CA THR A 127 -22.22 18.73 15.53
C THR A 127 -23.71 18.92 15.75
N GLY A 128 -24.54 18.10 15.11
CA GLY A 128 -25.99 18.17 15.27
C GLY A 128 -26.49 17.77 16.66
N ASN A 129 -25.75 16.91 17.37
CA ASN A 129 -26.00 16.45 18.75
C ASN A 129 -24.66 16.13 19.45
N GLN A 130 -24.59 16.23 20.79
CA GLN A 130 -23.36 15.93 21.56
C GLN A 130 -23.01 14.43 21.58
N THR A 131 -23.98 13.52 21.69
CA THR A 131 -23.72 12.08 21.84
C THR A 131 -22.96 11.45 20.65
N PRO A 132 -23.27 11.79 19.37
CA PRO A 132 -22.46 11.32 18.25
C PRO A 132 -21.03 11.89 18.22
N ALA A 133 -20.82 13.09 18.77
CA ALA A 133 -19.53 13.77 18.84
C ALA A 133 -18.53 13.02 19.73
N ASP A 134 -18.99 12.43 20.83
CA ASP A 134 -18.17 11.66 21.79
C ASP A 134 -17.46 10.45 21.15
N TYR A 135 -17.98 9.95 20.02
CA TYR A 135 -17.43 8.81 19.29
C TYR A 135 -16.57 9.20 18.07
N LYS A 136 -16.39 10.50 17.80
CA LYS A 136 -15.42 11.00 16.80
C LYS A 136 -14.02 10.99 17.40
N THR A 137 -13.36 9.84 17.28
CA THR A 137 -12.01 9.64 17.84
C THR A 137 -10.92 9.95 16.83
N ARG A 138 -11.19 9.80 15.53
CA ARG A 138 -10.24 10.11 14.43
C ARG A 138 -10.50 11.53 13.92
N ARG A 139 -9.47 12.38 13.93
CA ARG A 139 -9.59 13.81 13.63
C ARG A 139 -8.55 14.24 12.58
N TYR A 140 -7.63 15.13 12.95
CA TYR A 140 -6.59 15.66 12.09
C TYR A 140 -5.62 14.56 11.61
N SER A 141 -5.33 14.54 10.30
CA SER A 141 -4.53 13.52 9.62
C SER A 141 -4.95 12.07 9.92
N GLY A 142 -6.24 11.86 10.20
CA GLY A 142 -6.80 10.56 10.58
C GLY A 142 -6.28 10.03 11.92
N LYS A 143 -5.67 10.88 12.75
CA LYS A 143 -5.07 10.48 14.03
C LYS A 143 -6.06 10.57 15.16
N GLU A 144 -5.83 9.72 16.16
CA GLU A 144 -6.62 9.75 17.38
C GLU A 144 -6.16 10.91 18.25
N ARG A 145 -7.09 11.75 18.71
CA ARG A 145 -6.85 12.76 19.73
C ARG A 145 -7.16 12.17 21.10
N ASP A 146 -6.20 12.22 22.02
CA ASP A 146 -6.41 11.78 23.39
C ASP A 146 -7.02 12.89 24.27
N ALA A 147 -7.26 12.57 25.55
CA ALA A 147 -7.88 13.51 26.50
C ALA A 147 -7.00 14.74 26.81
N SER A 148 -5.68 14.63 26.66
CA SER A 148 -4.75 15.77 26.80
C SER A 148 -4.75 16.68 25.57
N GLY A 149 -5.40 16.24 24.49
CA GLY A 149 -5.47 16.93 23.22
C GLY A 149 -4.34 16.56 22.25
N LEU A 150 -3.40 15.71 22.66
CA LEU A 150 -2.32 15.22 21.81
C LEU A 150 -2.87 14.30 20.73
N LEU A 151 -2.24 14.33 19.55
CA LEU A 151 -2.54 13.42 18.46
C LEU A 151 -1.55 12.27 18.47
N TYR A 152 -2.05 11.04 18.52
CA TYR A 152 -1.24 9.84 18.49
C TYR A 152 -0.97 9.38 17.06
N TYR A 153 0.29 9.43 16.64
CA TYR A 153 0.71 9.09 15.27
C TYR A 153 1.26 7.65 15.12
N GLY A 154 1.46 6.91 16.22
CA GLY A 154 2.07 5.59 16.20
C GLY A 154 3.36 5.57 17.01
N PHE A 155 4.41 6.19 16.48
CA PHE A 155 5.71 6.28 17.14
C PHE A 155 5.95 7.61 17.86
N ARG A 156 5.11 8.62 17.57
CA ARG A 156 5.21 9.95 18.17
C ARG A 156 3.85 10.46 18.63
N TYR A 157 3.89 11.31 19.64
CA TYR A 157 2.77 12.19 19.99
C TYR A 157 3.05 13.58 19.44
N TYR A 158 2.03 14.16 18.83
CA TYR A 158 2.09 15.50 18.26
C TYR A 158 1.24 16.44 19.09
N ALA A 159 1.77 17.63 19.36
CA ALA A 159 1.10 18.72 20.05
C ALA A 159 0.69 19.80 19.04
N PRO A 160 -0.56 19.82 18.56
CA PRO A 160 -1.00 20.77 17.53
C PRO A 160 -0.81 22.25 17.92
N TRP A 161 -0.97 22.57 19.22
CA TRP A 161 -0.81 23.92 19.73
C TRP A 161 0.65 24.39 19.78
N LEU A 162 1.62 23.46 19.84
CA LEU A 162 3.05 23.78 19.73
C LEU A 162 3.57 23.66 18.29
N MET A 163 2.74 23.13 17.38
CA MET A 163 3.11 22.82 15.99
C MET A 163 4.33 21.87 15.90
N ARG A 164 4.50 20.99 16.90
CA ARG A 164 5.72 20.16 17.07
C ARG A 164 5.41 18.76 17.60
N TRP A 165 6.34 17.84 17.33
CA TRP A 165 6.40 16.55 18.02
C TRP A 165 6.83 16.74 19.48
N LEU A 166 6.36 15.87 20.37
CA LEU A 166 6.79 15.88 21.77
C LEU A 166 8.16 15.22 21.98
N ASN A 167 8.53 14.27 21.12
CA ASN A 167 9.79 13.55 21.17
C ASN A 167 10.53 13.68 19.83
N GLY A 168 11.87 13.58 19.90
CA GLY A 168 12.70 13.58 18.70
C GLY A 168 12.35 12.42 17.76
N ASP A 169 12.50 12.65 16.46
CA ASP A 169 12.22 11.67 15.42
C ASP A 169 13.06 10.40 15.60
N PRO A 170 12.44 9.24 15.87
CA PRO A 170 13.17 7.98 16.00
C PRO A 170 13.75 7.50 14.66
N ALA A 171 13.30 8.05 13.53
CA ALA A 171 13.92 7.82 12.23
C ALA A 171 15.14 8.72 11.98
N GLY A 172 15.54 9.56 12.94
CA GLY A 172 16.67 10.48 12.81
C GLY A 172 16.33 11.69 11.93
N THR A 173 17.27 12.13 11.10
CA THR A 173 17.16 13.38 10.32
C THR A 173 16.35 13.25 9.02
N VAL A 174 15.47 12.23 8.92
CA VAL A 174 14.61 11.99 7.75
C VAL A 174 13.71 13.17 7.43
N ASP A 175 13.25 13.90 8.46
CA ASP A 175 12.50 15.16 8.32
C ASP A 175 13.38 16.39 8.63
N GLY A 176 14.66 16.34 8.26
CA GLY A 176 15.65 17.40 8.46
C GLY A 176 16.35 17.37 9.81
N VAL A 177 17.27 18.32 10.03
CA VAL A 177 18.12 18.38 11.23
C VAL A 177 17.33 18.71 12.52
N ASN A 178 16.13 19.27 12.40
CA ASN A 178 15.26 19.52 13.54
C ASN A 178 14.35 18.30 13.79
N LEU A 179 14.74 17.46 14.74
CA LEU A 179 14.05 16.22 15.09
C LEU A 179 12.63 16.39 15.66
N PHE A 180 12.23 17.62 16.01
CA PHE A 180 10.91 17.94 16.56
C PHE A 180 9.97 18.58 15.53
N ARG A 181 10.43 18.76 14.29
CA ARG A 181 9.69 19.39 13.20
C ARG A 181 8.60 18.46 12.65
N MET A 182 7.41 19.01 12.45
CA MET A 182 6.29 18.31 11.83
C MET A 182 6.31 18.50 10.31
N VAL A 183 6.44 17.39 9.58
CA VAL A 183 6.25 17.24 8.13
C VAL A 183 6.89 18.32 7.27
N GLN A 184 8.19 18.54 7.43
CA GLN A 184 8.96 19.58 6.74
C GLN A 184 8.44 21.01 6.94
N ASN A 185 7.68 21.24 8.01
CA ASN A 185 6.97 22.48 8.28
C ASN A 185 5.95 22.86 7.19
N ASN A 186 5.48 21.88 6.40
CA ASN A 186 4.47 22.09 5.36
C ASN A 186 3.31 21.09 5.50
N PRO A 187 2.50 21.22 6.58
CA PRO A 187 1.41 20.30 6.88
C PRO A 187 0.19 20.46 5.97
N VAL A 188 0.17 21.46 5.10
CA VAL A 188 -0.85 21.59 4.04
C VAL A 188 -0.58 20.57 2.92
N THR A 189 0.70 20.33 2.66
CA THR A 189 1.19 19.52 1.54
C THR A 189 1.53 18.10 2.01
N PHE A 190 2.12 17.97 3.20
CA PHE A 190 2.60 16.69 3.72
C PHE A 190 1.81 16.23 4.94
N ARG A 191 1.75 14.90 5.09
CA ARG A 191 1.18 14.19 6.23
C ARG A 191 2.16 13.13 6.71
N ASP A 192 2.09 12.74 7.98
CA ASP A 192 2.85 11.61 8.51
C ASP A 192 1.90 10.50 8.95
N LYS A 193 2.07 9.29 8.44
CA LYS A 193 1.17 8.17 8.79
C LYS A 193 1.54 7.48 10.10
N GLN A 194 2.81 7.51 10.48
CA GLN A 194 3.34 6.72 11.60
C GLN A 194 4.06 7.59 12.63
N GLY A 195 4.27 8.88 12.34
CA GLY A 195 5.17 9.72 13.10
C GLY A 195 6.61 9.32 12.85
N LEU A 196 7.01 9.08 11.59
CA LEU A 196 8.38 8.72 11.21
C LEU A 196 8.89 9.46 9.97
N SER A 197 8.01 9.75 9.00
CA SER A 197 8.44 10.36 7.75
C SER A 197 7.29 11.10 7.05
N PRO A 198 7.53 12.30 6.52
CA PRO A 198 6.54 13.04 5.74
C PRO A 198 6.21 12.32 4.43
N THR A 199 4.92 12.13 4.15
CA THR A 199 4.35 11.66 2.88
C THR A 199 3.50 12.78 2.25
N PRO A 200 3.41 12.96 0.92
CA PRO A 200 2.54 13.98 0.36
C PRO A 200 1.10 13.61 0.68
N GLY A 201 0.25 14.61 0.84
CA GLY A 201 -1.18 14.42 0.86
C GLY A 201 -1.66 13.74 -0.43
N SER A 202 -2.81 13.07 -0.36
CA SER A 202 -3.45 12.40 -1.49
C SER A 202 -3.68 13.35 -2.68
N SER A 203 -3.86 14.67 -2.44
CA SER A 203 -4.10 15.65 -3.51
C SER A 203 -2.88 15.93 -4.40
N ILE A 204 -1.66 15.93 -3.85
CA ILE A 204 -0.44 16.27 -4.62
C ILE A 204 -0.12 15.20 -5.64
N ALA A 205 -0.35 13.94 -5.25
CA ALA A 205 -0.36 12.86 -6.21
C ALA A 205 -1.37 13.23 -7.30
N THR A 206 -2.66 13.48 -7.00
CA THR A 206 -3.67 13.79 -8.03
C THR A 206 -3.42 15.04 -8.89
N THR A 207 -2.72 16.09 -8.43
CA THR A 207 -2.42 17.29 -9.23
C THR A 207 -1.09 17.26 -9.97
N ALA A 208 -0.17 16.34 -9.64
CA ALA A 208 1.12 16.22 -10.33
C ALA A 208 0.95 16.03 -11.85
N THR A 209 1.83 16.58 -12.65
CA THR A 209 1.89 16.38 -14.10
C THR A 209 2.90 15.29 -14.47
N MET A 210 2.84 14.80 -15.71
CA MET A 210 3.84 13.87 -16.23
C MET A 210 5.25 14.51 -16.29
N LEU A 211 5.33 15.85 -16.38
CA LEU A 211 6.59 16.59 -16.29
C LEU A 211 7.17 16.59 -14.87
N ASP A 212 6.33 16.73 -13.84
CA ASP A 212 6.76 16.60 -12.44
C ASP A 212 7.30 15.20 -12.17
N TYR A 213 6.62 14.19 -12.71
CA TYR A 213 7.10 12.80 -12.63
C TYR A 213 8.46 12.62 -13.32
N LEU A 214 8.66 13.21 -14.50
CA LEU A 214 9.96 13.17 -15.18
C LEU A 214 11.06 13.84 -14.35
N HIS A 215 10.73 14.99 -13.72
CA HIS A 215 11.66 15.71 -12.86
C HIS A 215 12.10 14.85 -11.68
N GLU A 216 11.16 14.28 -10.93
CA GLU A 216 11.47 13.42 -9.78
C GLU A 216 12.17 12.11 -10.18
N ALA A 217 11.82 11.52 -11.34
CA ALA A 217 12.51 10.34 -11.85
C ALA A 217 13.97 10.63 -12.22
N ARG A 218 14.25 11.80 -12.82
CA ARG A 218 15.61 12.25 -13.10
C ARG A 218 16.38 12.50 -11.81
N LYS A 219 15.75 13.21 -10.86
CA LYS A 219 16.32 13.46 -9.54
C LYS A 219 16.73 12.16 -8.85
N TYR A 220 15.83 11.17 -8.85
CA TYR A 220 16.09 9.85 -8.31
C TYR A 220 17.34 9.20 -8.94
N TYR A 221 17.43 9.28 -10.26
CA TYR A 221 18.55 8.72 -11.02
C TYR A 221 19.88 9.46 -10.77
N THR A 222 19.88 10.80 -10.76
CA THR A 222 21.10 11.62 -10.74
C THR A 222 21.63 11.94 -9.35
N GLU A 223 20.75 12.18 -8.37
CA GLU A 223 21.18 12.57 -7.02
C GLU A 223 21.60 11.37 -6.17
N ASN A 224 21.44 10.17 -6.70
CA ASN A 224 21.93 8.94 -6.08
C ASN A 224 21.47 8.76 -4.62
N MET A 225 20.22 9.16 -4.34
CA MET A 225 19.54 8.99 -3.05
C MET A 225 18.28 8.14 -3.24
N GLN A 226 17.87 7.39 -2.23
CA GLN A 226 16.63 6.61 -2.32
C GLN A 226 15.42 7.56 -2.36
N HIS A 227 14.71 7.64 -3.50
CA HIS A 227 13.58 8.54 -3.60
C HIS A 227 12.39 7.99 -2.78
N PRO A 228 11.94 8.72 -1.74
CA PRO A 228 11.02 8.16 -0.74
C PRO A 228 9.63 7.85 -1.30
N LYS A 229 9.26 8.42 -2.46
CA LYS A 229 7.88 8.45 -2.97
C LYS A 229 7.76 8.19 -4.47
N ILE A 230 8.79 7.64 -5.11
CA ILE A 230 8.73 7.47 -6.58
C ILE A 230 7.59 6.50 -6.95
N HIS A 231 7.34 5.52 -6.09
CA HIS A 231 6.20 4.60 -6.17
C HIS A 231 4.81 5.28 -6.14
N VAL A 232 4.70 6.49 -5.59
CA VAL A 232 3.45 7.29 -5.61
C VAL A 232 3.21 7.85 -6.99
N PHE A 233 4.26 8.38 -7.63
CA PHE A 233 4.19 8.82 -9.02
C PHE A 233 3.98 7.64 -9.96
N ASP A 234 4.73 6.54 -9.77
CA ASP A 234 4.52 5.30 -10.53
C ASP A 234 3.04 4.89 -10.43
N THR A 235 2.48 4.77 -9.22
CA THR A 235 1.06 4.39 -9.03
C THR A 235 0.09 5.32 -9.76
N LYS A 236 0.31 6.63 -9.70
CA LYS A 236 -0.56 7.59 -10.38
C LYS A 236 -0.49 7.46 -11.90
N PHE A 237 0.71 7.39 -12.45
CA PHE A 237 0.95 7.52 -13.88
C PHE A 237 1.02 6.17 -14.60
N LEU A 238 1.06 5.05 -13.87
CA LEU A 238 1.09 3.71 -14.43
C LEU A 238 -0.03 3.47 -15.47
N PRO A 239 -1.30 3.88 -15.26
CA PRO A 239 -2.33 3.77 -16.31
C PRO A 239 -1.95 4.47 -17.62
N HIS A 240 -1.39 5.68 -17.52
CA HIS A 240 -0.96 6.45 -18.70
C HIS A 240 0.26 5.81 -19.39
N LEU A 241 1.20 5.25 -18.61
CA LEU A 241 2.34 4.51 -19.16
C LEU A 241 1.88 3.24 -19.88
N ILE A 242 0.91 2.52 -19.31
CA ILE A 242 0.29 1.34 -19.94
C ILE A 242 -0.37 1.71 -21.26
N GLU A 243 -1.26 2.71 -21.26
CA GLU A 243 -1.94 3.17 -22.47
C GLU A 243 -0.96 3.59 -23.58
N ASN A 244 0.11 4.30 -23.21
CA ASN A 244 1.14 4.68 -24.15
C ASN A 244 1.87 3.48 -24.76
N GLU A 245 2.23 2.47 -23.95
CA GLU A 245 2.89 1.27 -24.47
C GLU A 245 1.92 0.39 -25.29
N LYS A 246 0.62 0.31 -24.94
CA LYS A 246 -0.41 -0.37 -25.75
C LYS A 246 -0.51 0.26 -27.14
N LYS A 247 -0.55 1.60 -27.24
CA LYS A 247 -0.55 2.31 -28.53
C LYS A 247 0.66 1.96 -29.40
N ARG A 248 1.82 1.73 -28.77
CA ARG A 248 3.08 1.40 -29.46
C ARG A 248 3.21 -0.10 -29.79
N LYS A 249 2.33 -0.95 -29.27
CA LYS A 249 2.40 -2.42 -29.41
C LYS A 249 1.03 -2.96 -29.83
N PRO A 250 0.73 -2.93 -31.15
CA PRO A 250 -0.53 -3.44 -31.66
C PRO A 250 -0.77 -4.89 -31.22
N GLY A 251 -1.93 -5.18 -30.63
CA GLY A 251 -2.28 -6.51 -30.12
C GLY A 251 -1.89 -6.76 -28.65
N MET A 252 -1.25 -5.80 -27.97
CA MET A 252 -0.95 -5.93 -26.54
C MET A 252 -2.22 -5.70 -25.68
N ASN A 253 -2.67 -6.77 -25.04
CA ASN A 253 -3.80 -6.74 -24.10
C ASN A 253 -3.27 -6.62 -22.66
N LEU A 254 -2.86 -5.41 -22.26
CA LEU A 254 -2.40 -5.14 -20.90
C LEU A 254 -3.39 -4.27 -20.13
N ASP A 255 -3.82 -4.76 -18.97
CA ASP A 255 -4.71 -4.02 -18.07
C ASP A 255 -4.13 -3.91 -16.65
N LEU A 256 -4.75 -3.05 -15.83
CA LEU A 256 -4.33 -2.76 -14.46
C LEU A 256 -5.47 -3.09 -13.50
N ALA A 257 -5.20 -3.94 -12.51
CA ALA A 257 -6.09 -4.18 -11.39
C ALA A 257 -5.52 -3.60 -10.10
N ARG A 258 -6.34 -2.86 -9.34
CA ARG A 258 -5.95 -2.20 -8.08
C ARG A 258 -6.03 -3.14 -6.88
N SER A 259 -6.57 -4.34 -7.05
CA SER A 259 -6.59 -5.41 -6.06
C SER A 259 -6.70 -6.80 -6.72
N PRO A 260 -6.40 -7.89 -5.99
CA PRO A 260 -6.68 -9.24 -6.47
C PRO A 260 -8.17 -9.48 -6.77
N THR A 261 -9.08 -8.84 -6.03
CA THR A 261 -10.53 -8.99 -6.26
C THR A 261 -10.99 -8.32 -7.55
N GLU A 262 -10.43 -7.14 -7.89
CA GLU A 262 -10.70 -6.48 -9.17
C GLU A 262 -10.15 -7.34 -10.32
N PHE A 263 -8.94 -7.89 -10.18
CA PHE A 263 -8.37 -8.82 -11.16
C PHE A 263 -9.27 -10.03 -11.41
N VAL A 264 -9.77 -10.68 -10.35
CA VAL A 264 -10.66 -11.84 -10.47
C VAL A 264 -11.98 -11.48 -11.15
N SER A 265 -12.55 -10.32 -10.85
CA SER A 265 -13.74 -9.80 -11.53
C SER A 265 -13.50 -9.64 -13.04
N GLU A 266 -12.39 -9.05 -13.44
CA GLU A 266 -12.04 -8.91 -14.87
C GLU A 266 -11.73 -10.26 -15.52
N LEU A 267 -11.05 -11.17 -14.82
CA LEU A 267 -10.75 -12.51 -15.32
C LEU A 267 -12.02 -13.33 -15.61
N LYS A 268 -13.08 -13.19 -14.78
CA LYS A 268 -14.39 -13.81 -15.05
C LYS A 268 -15.00 -13.27 -16.33
N LYS A 269 -15.03 -11.95 -16.51
CA LYS A 269 -15.53 -11.33 -17.74
C LYS A 269 -14.77 -11.81 -18.97
N LEU A 270 -13.44 -11.93 -18.87
CA LEU A 270 -12.61 -12.45 -19.95
C LEU A 270 -12.93 -13.91 -20.27
N LYS A 271 -13.12 -14.75 -19.25
CA LYS A 271 -13.56 -16.14 -19.44
C LYS A 271 -14.88 -16.22 -20.19
N ASP A 272 -15.86 -15.42 -19.79
CA ASP A 272 -17.21 -15.45 -20.35
C ASP A 272 -17.23 -14.95 -21.81
N ASN A 273 -16.41 -13.95 -22.13
CA ASN A 273 -16.38 -13.32 -23.47
C ASN A 273 -15.39 -13.97 -24.44
N HIS A 274 -14.40 -14.72 -23.95
CA HIS A 274 -13.28 -15.24 -24.74
C HIS A 274 -12.94 -16.70 -24.40
N ALA A 275 -13.97 -17.53 -24.22
CA ALA A 275 -13.79 -18.95 -23.90
C ALA A 275 -12.91 -19.70 -24.92
N ASP A 276 -12.98 -19.31 -26.20
CA ASP A 276 -12.29 -19.98 -27.32
C ASP A 276 -10.94 -19.35 -27.69
N GLY A 277 -10.36 -18.51 -26.83
CA GLY A 277 -9.02 -17.98 -27.02
C GLY A 277 -8.83 -16.56 -26.49
N TYR A 278 -7.97 -16.42 -25.48
CA TYR A 278 -7.52 -15.13 -24.98
C TYR A 278 -6.07 -15.19 -24.53
N ARG A 279 -5.32 -14.15 -24.89
CA ARG A 279 -3.97 -13.86 -24.38
C ARG A 279 -3.93 -12.41 -23.91
N GLY A 280 -3.41 -12.19 -22.71
CA GLY A 280 -3.22 -10.84 -22.18
C GLY A 280 -2.41 -10.82 -20.90
N GLN A 281 -2.10 -9.61 -20.44
CA GLN A 281 -1.33 -9.34 -19.24
C GLN A 281 -2.13 -8.46 -18.28
N PHE A 282 -1.87 -8.63 -16.99
CA PHE A 282 -2.34 -7.73 -15.94
C PHE A 282 -1.16 -7.26 -15.11
N ILE A 283 -1.16 -5.99 -14.74
CA ILE A 283 -0.43 -5.55 -13.55
C ILE A 283 -1.44 -5.53 -12.41
N VAL A 284 -1.13 -6.23 -11.31
CA VAL A 284 -2.05 -6.35 -10.18
C VAL A 284 -1.39 -5.79 -8.93
N ASN A 285 -2.05 -4.85 -8.26
CA ASN A 285 -1.65 -4.47 -6.91
C ASN A 285 -2.07 -5.55 -5.92
N MET A 286 -1.12 -6.34 -5.45
CA MET A 286 -1.36 -7.45 -4.52
C MET A 286 -1.46 -6.98 -3.06
N GLY A 287 -1.02 -5.76 -2.76
CA GLY A 287 -0.88 -5.22 -1.40
C GLY A 287 -2.15 -4.61 -0.80
N VAL A 288 -2.13 -4.37 0.52
CA VAL A 288 -2.99 -3.35 1.17
C VAL A 288 -2.38 -1.95 0.95
N GLY A 289 -1.06 -1.89 0.74
CA GLY A 289 -0.33 -0.74 0.21
C GLY A 289 -0.05 -0.85 -1.29
N ILE A 290 1.03 -0.23 -1.75
CA ILE A 290 1.48 -0.29 -3.15
C ILE A 290 2.48 -1.44 -3.30
N HIS A 291 2.05 -2.52 -3.97
CA HIS A 291 2.93 -3.62 -4.35
C HIS A 291 2.38 -4.33 -5.59
N TYR A 292 3.04 -4.16 -6.72
CA TYR A 292 2.60 -4.68 -8.01
C TYR A 292 3.37 -5.94 -8.40
N ALA A 293 2.66 -6.89 -9.01
CA ALA A 293 3.24 -7.96 -9.81
C ALA A 293 2.64 -7.95 -11.22
N ALA A 294 3.35 -8.57 -12.17
CA ALA A 294 2.86 -8.81 -13.52
C ALA A 294 2.27 -10.22 -13.62
N LEU A 295 1.12 -10.35 -14.26
CA LEU A 295 0.43 -11.62 -14.50
C LEU A 295 0.21 -11.77 -16.00
N ASP A 296 0.51 -12.93 -16.54
CA ASP A 296 0.23 -13.31 -17.91
C ASP A 296 -0.92 -14.33 -17.90
N ILE A 297 -1.87 -14.14 -18.81
CA ILE A 297 -3.14 -14.87 -18.86
C ILE A 297 -3.26 -15.57 -20.20
N SER A 298 -3.63 -16.85 -20.12
CA SER A 298 -4.07 -17.65 -21.25
C SER A 298 -5.43 -18.28 -20.93
N ILE A 299 -6.39 -18.10 -21.84
CA ILE A 299 -7.69 -18.80 -21.80
C ILE A 299 -7.82 -19.54 -23.12
N ASN A 300 -7.94 -20.87 -23.08
CA ASN A 300 -8.13 -21.69 -24.28
C ASN A 300 -9.16 -22.78 -23.97
N SER A 301 -10.23 -22.85 -24.77
CA SER A 301 -11.32 -23.84 -24.57
C SER A 301 -11.87 -23.83 -23.13
N GLY A 302 -11.99 -22.64 -22.52
CA GLY A 302 -12.45 -22.45 -21.15
C GLY A 302 -11.43 -22.79 -20.04
N GLU A 303 -10.27 -23.39 -20.37
CA GLU A 303 -9.18 -23.61 -19.42
C GLU A 303 -8.42 -22.31 -19.19
N ILE A 304 -8.24 -21.93 -17.93
CA ILE A 304 -7.56 -20.69 -17.55
C ILE A 304 -6.21 -21.04 -16.93
N SER A 305 -5.15 -20.43 -17.46
CA SER A 305 -3.81 -20.47 -16.92
C SER A 305 -3.32 -19.06 -16.64
N VAL A 306 -2.88 -18.82 -15.40
CA VAL A 306 -2.34 -17.54 -14.93
C VAL A 306 -0.92 -17.76 -14.45
N ILE A 307 0.02 -16.99 -15.01
CA ILE A 307 1.44 -17.02 -14.62
C ILE A 307 1.83 -15.63 -14.12
N GLY A 308 2.00 -15.49 -12.81
CA GLY A 308 2.50 -14.27 -12.21
C GLY A 308 4.02 -14.26 -12.08
N VAL A 309 4.61 -13.08 -12.15
CA VAL A 309 6.04 -12.85 -11.90
C VAL A 309 6.18 -11.72 -10.87
N GLU A 310 6.71 -12.08 -9.71
CA GLU A 310 7.01 -11.15 -8.62
C GLU A 310 8.45 -10.65 -8.74
N PRO A 311 8.67 -9.33 -8.88
CA PRO A 311 10.02 -8.78 -9.01
C PRO A 311 10.91 -8.99 -7.77
N ALA A 312 10.35 -8.91 -6.56
CA ALA A 312 11.09 -8.90 -5.32
C ALA A 312 11.29 -10.31 -4.72
N ASN A 313 12.03 -10.37 -3.62
CA ASN A 313 12.28 -11.60 -2.89
C ASN A 313 11.03 -12.06 -2.10
N MET A 314 10.67 -13.34 -2.18
CA MET A 314 9.51 -13.93 -1.49
C MET A 314 9.83 -14.52 -0.11
N ASN A 315 11.10 -14.71 0.26
CA ASN A 315 11.51 -15.22 1.58
C ASN A 315 11.36 -14.19 2.72
N LYS A 316 11.01 -12.94 2.41
CA LYS A 316 10.49 -12.01 3.41
C LYS A 316 8.99 -12.25 3.49
N ASN A 317 8.44 -12.42 4.70
CA ASN A 317 7.01 -12.70 4.94
C ASN A 317 5.99 -11.77 4.22
N GLY A 318 6.40 -10.70 3.53
CA GLY A 318 5.53 -9.86 2.69
C GLY A 318 5.19 -10.51 1.34
N PRO A 319 6.09 -10.55 0.34
CA PRO A 319 5.73 -10.89 -1.04
C PRO A 319 5.16 -12.30 -1.24
N ALA A 320 5.60 -13.32 -0.49
CA ALA A 320 4.96 -14.64 -0.52
C ALA A 320 3.50 -14.60 -0.05
N ILE A 321 3.22 -13.88 1.05
CA ILE A 321 1.83 -13.68 1.52
C ILE A 321 1.02 -12.94 0.46
N LEU A 322 1.61 -11.96 -0.25
CA LEU A 322 0.92 -11.21 -1.29
C LEU A 322 0.62 -12.05 -2.54
N ALA A 323 1.52 -12.95 -2.93
CA ALA A 323 1.27 -13.95 -3.96
C ALA A 323 0.10 -14.88 -3.58
N VAL A 324 0.06 -15.34 -2.32
CA VAL A 324 -1.05 -16.13 -1.78
C VAL A 324 -2.38 -15.38 -1.86
N ARG A 325 -2.41 -14.04 -1.72
CA ARG A 325 -3.67 -13.28 -1.87
C ARG A 325 -4.27 -13.38 -3.27
N VAL A 326 -3.44 -13.40 -4.32
CA VAL A 326 -3.90 -13.61 -5.70
C VAL A 326 -4.40 -15.04 -5.86
N LEU A 327 -3.60 -16.01 -5.41
CA LEU A 327 -3.94 -17.43 -5.46
C LEU A 327 -5.29 -17.71 -4.79
N SER A 328 -5.47 -17.27 -3.55
CA SER A 328 -6.72 -17.46 -2.79
C SER A 328 -7.90 -16.70 -3.40
N ALA A 329 -7.70 -15.52 -3.97
CA ALA A 329 -8.77 -14.77 -4.61
C ALA A 329 -9.27 -15.47 -5.88
N VAL A 330 -8.36 -16.04 -6.67
CA VAL A 330 -8.73 -16.81 -7.87
C VAL A 330 -9.37 -18.14 -7.48
N ASP A 331 -8.78 -18.90 -6.56
CA ASP A 331 -9.28 -20.21 -6.12
C ASP A 331 -10.71 -20.11 -5.54
N ALA A 332 -11.00 -19.07 -4.76
CA ALA A 332 -12.32 -18.85 -4.16
C ALA A 332 -13.44 -18.62 -5.21
N GLU A 333 -13.11 -18.07 -6.37
CA GLU A 333 -14.08 -17.51 -7.30
C GLU A 333 -14.06 -18.19 -8.69
N ILE A 334 -12.93 -18.82 -9.04
CA ILE A 334 -12.66 -19.56 -10.27
C ILE A 334 -11.75 -20.76 -9.95
N PRO A 335 -12.22 -21.76 -9.17
CA PRO A 335 -11.40 -22.90 -8.72
C PRO A 335 -10.87 -23.77 -9.87
N SER A 336 -11.46 -23.65 -11.08
CA SER A 336 -10.97 -24.34 -12.28
C SER A 336 -9.72 -23.69 -12.90
N ALA A 337 -9.35 -22.47 -12.50
CA ALA A 337 -8.19 -21.77 -13.05
C ALA A 337 -6.89 -22.26 -12.39
N LYS A 338 -5.85 -22.50 -13.19
CA LYS A 338 -4.51 -22.81 -12.69
C LYS A 338 -3.70 -21.53 -12.54
N VAL A 339 -3.12 -21.31 -11.36
CA VAL A 339 -2.34 -20.10 -11.06
C VAL A 339 -0.98 -20.49 -10.50
N ALA A 340 0.08 -19.91 -11.05
CA ALA A 340 1.45 -20.06 -10.56
C ALA A 340 2.13 -18.70 -10.45
N MET A 341 2.85 -18.45 -9.36
CA MET A 341 3.59 -17.20 -9.12
C MET A 341 5.09 -17.49 -9.10
N ILE A 342 5.87 -16.85 -9.97
CA ILE A 342 7.33 -17.04 -10.08
C ILE A 342 8.04 -15.89 -9.36
N GLU A 343 8.89 -16.23 -8.38
CA GLU A 343 9.80 -15.27 -7.75
C GLU A 343 10.99 -14.96 -8.67
N ALA A 344 11.02 -13.78 -9.29
CA ALA A 344 12.16 -13.37 -10.10
C ALA A 344 13.38 -13.01 -9.23
N ASN A 345 13.13 -12.41 -8.05
CA ASN A 345 14.16 -11.94 -7.11
C ASN A 345 15.19 -10.99 -7.77
N ILE A 346 14.74 -10.09 -8.64
CA ILE A 346 15.61 -9.14 -9.36
C ILE A 346 15.52 -7.71 -8.80
N GLN A 347 14.44 -7.40 -8.07
CA GLN A 347 14.22 -6.11 -7.44
C GLN A 347 14.70 -6.12 -5.98
N ASN A 348 15.73 -5.30 -5.70
CA ASN A 348 16.19 -5.04 -4.33
C ASN A 348 15.64 -3.72 -3.75
N SER A 349 15.13 -2.83 -4.60
CA SER A 349 14.61 -1.54 -4.15
C SER A 349 13.21 -1.68 -3.55
N PRO A 350 12.84 -0.81 -2.60
CA PRO A 350 11.52 -0.86 -1.98
C PRO A 350 10.41 -0.22 -2.83
N VAL A 351 10.72 0.43 -3.95
CA VAL A 351 9.81 1.37 -4.62
C VAL A 351 9.55 1.08 -6.10
N ASP A 352 10.33 0.22 -6.77
CA ASP A 352 10.27 0.10 -8.24
C ASP A 352 9.28 -0.97 -8.76
N CYS A 353 8.47 -1.60 -7.89
CA CYS A 353 7.61 -2.73 -8.27
C CYS A 353 6.66 -2.44 -9.44
N GLY A 354 6.15 -1.21 -9.56
CA GLY A 354 5.30 -0.81 -10.69
C GLY A 354 6.04 -0.82 -12.03
N ILE A 355 7.28 -0.32 -12.06
CA ILE A 355 8.08 -0.27 -13.29
C ILE A 355 8.63 -1.64 -13.64
N PHE A 356 9.01 -2.47 -12.65
CA PHE A 356 9.35 -3.87 -12.89
C PHE A 356 8.16 -4.66 -13.44
N SER A 357 6.95 -4.49 -12.88
CA SER A 357 5.76 -5.17 -13.38
C SER A 357 5.39 -4.74 -14.79
N LEU A 358 5.52 -3.45 -15.11
CA LEU A 358 5.36 -2.97 -16.48
C LEU A 358 6.44 -3.54 -17.40
N HIS A 359 7.70 -3.62 -16.95
CA HIS A 359 8.75 -4.26 -17.73
C HIS A 359 8.43 -5.74 -18.02
N PHE A 360 8.05 -6.52 -17.01
CA PHE A 360 7.67 -7.92 -17.20
C PHE A 360 6.49 -8.09 -18.14
N SER A 361 5.45 -7.27 -18.00
CA SER A 361 4.29 -7.30 -18.90
C SER A 361 4.69 -7.05 -20.37
N LEU A 362 5.61 -6.10 -20.60
CA LEU A 362 6.15 -5.83 -21.93
C LEU A 362 7.02 -6.99 -22.45
N LYS A 363 7.66 -7.76 -21.58
CA LYS A 363 8.45 -8.94 -21.95
C LYS A 363 7.59 -10.18 -22.16
N MET A 364 6.54 -10.38 -21.39
CA MET A 364 5.51 -11.40 -21.62
C MET A 364 4.90 -11.24 -23.02
N TYR A 365 4.56 -10.01 -23.40
CA TYR A 365 4.11 -9.70 -24.76
C TYR A 365 5.18 -9.94 -25.83
N ALA A 366 6.42 -9.51 -25.59
CA ALA A 366 7.50 -9.63 -26.58
C ALA A 366 8.02 -11.08 -26.76
N GLU A 367 7.85 -11.93 -25.76
CA GLU A 367 8.26 -13.34 -25.75
C GLU A 367 7.06 -14.28 -25.75
N GLN A 368 6.04 -13.95 -26.55
CA GLN A 368 4.74 -14.62 -26.57
C GLN A 368 4.87 -16.15 -26.70
N GLN A 369 5.71 -16.65 -27.61
CA GLN A 369 5.92 -18.10 -27.78
C GLN A 369 6.45 -18.77 -26.51
N ALA A 370 7.44 -18.18 -25.84
CA ALA A 370 7.99 -18.74 -24.61
C ALA A 370 6.94 -18.75 -23.48
N MET A 371 6.06 -17.74 -23.47
CA MET A 371 4.95 -17.69 -22.52
C MET A 371 3.84 -18.68 -22.86
N ASP A 372 3.49 -18.87 -24.15
CA ASP A 372 2.56 -19.92 -24.62
C ASP A 372 3.06 -21.31 -24.19
N ASP A 373 4.33 -21.62 -24.44
CA ASP A 373 4.94 -22.89 -24.02
C ASP A 373 4.86 -23.09 -22.49
N LEU A 374 5.08 -22.01 -21.73
CA LEU A 374 4.98 -22.04 -20.27
C LEU A 374 3.54 -22.26 -19.80
N HIS A 375 2.55 -21.63 -20.44
CA HIS A 375 1.13 -21.85 -20.14
C HIS A 375 0.68 -23.28 -20.48
N HIS A 376 1.09 -23.84 -21.62
CA HIS A 376 0.85 -25.24 -21.96
C HIS A 376 1.46 -26.18 -20.93
N LYS A 377 2.72 -25.94 -20.54
CA LYS A 377 3.41 -26.70 -19.50
C LYS A 377 2.69 -26.61 -18.15
N HIS A 378 2.18 -25.44 -17.79
CA HIS A 378 1.41 -25.22 -16.56
C HIS A 378 0.10 -26.00 -16.58
N LEU A 379 -0.67 -25.92 -17.68
CA LEU A 379 -1.91 -26.67 -17.87
C LEU A 379 -1.68 -28.18 -17.81
N ALA A 380 -0.58 -28.68 -18.38
CA ALA A 380 -0.19 -30.08 -18.30
C ALA A 380 0.39 -30.52 -16.93
N GLY A 381 0.49 -29.63 -15.94
CA GLY A 381 1.05 -29.93 -14.62
C GLY A 381 2.58 -30.04 -14.59
N GLY A 382 3.27 -29.63 -15.66
CA GLY A 382 4.72 -29.66 -15.78
C GLY A 382 5.47 -28.66 -14.88
N LEU A 383 4.76 -27.80 -14.15
CA LEU A 383 5.32 -26.91 -13.14
C LEU A 383 5.23 -27.50 -11.71
N ASN A 384 4.41 -28.53 -11.49
CA ASN A 384 4.04 -29.01 -10.15
C ASN A 384 5.23 -29.45 -9.29
N ARG A 385 6.34 -29.90 -9.91
CA ARG A 385 7.55 -30.31 -9.18
C ARG A 385 8.29 -29.15 -8.49
N HIS A 386 8.07 -27.91 -8.95
CA HIS A 386 8.73 -26.72 -8.42
C HIS A 386 7.74 -25.70 -7.84
N ILE A 387 6.45 -26.05 -7.79
CA ILE A 387 5.41 -25.23 -7.16
C ILE A 387 5.27 -25.68 -5.70
N ASP A 388 5.45 -24.75 -4.78
CA ASP A 388 5.11 -24.90 -3.36
C ASP A 388 4.07 -23.83 -3.01
N PHE A 389 2.89 -24.24 -2.54
CA PHE A 389 1.73 -23.35 -2.30
C PHE A 389 1.43 -22.37 -3.45
N GLY A 390 1.53 -22.82 -4.70
CA GLY A 390 1.29 -21.98 -5.90
C GLY A 390 2.44 -21.05 -6.27
N VAL A 391 3.59 -21.15 -5.59
CA VAL A 391 4.76 -20.29 -5.77
C VAL A 391 5.96 -21.12 -6.28
N ILE A 392 6.67 -20.58 -7.26
CA ILE A 392 7.95 -21.09 -7.75
C ILE A 392 9.06 -20.19 -7.19
N ALA A 393 9.86 -20.75 -6.30
CA ALA A 393 10.95 -20.04 -5.65
C ALA A 393 12.06 -19.64 -6.63
N LYS A 394 12.87 -18.64 -6.23
CA LYS A 394 13.94 -18.09 -7.08
C LYS A 394 14.90 -19.13 -7.65
N GLU A 395 15.16 -20.24 -6.93
CA GLU A 395 16.08 -21.31 -7.32
C GLU A 395 15.64 -21.98 -8.63
N TYR A 396 14.33 -22.02 -8.88
CA TYR A 396 13.74 -22.61 -10.07
C TYR A 396 13.29 -21.57 -11.09
N SER A 397 13.13 -20.30 -10.69
CA SER A 397 12.67 -19.22 -11.58
C SER A 397 13.47 -19.10 -12.88
N SER A 398 14.79 -19.32 -12.80
CA SER A 398 15.72 -19.23 -13.92
C SER A 398 15.48 -20.31 -15.00
N LEU A 399 14.79 -21.40 -14.66
CA LEU A 399 14.40 -22.45 -15.62
C LEU A 399 13.23 -22.01 -16.51
N TYR A 400 12.42 -21.08 -16.04
CA TYR A 400 11.14 -20.71 -16.66
C TYR A 400 11.16 -19.31 -17.27
N LEU A 401 11.87 -18.36 -16.66
CA LEU A 401 11.92 -16.99 -17.14
C LEU A 401 12.98 -16.83 -18.24
N PRO A 402 12.63 -16.21 -19.38
CA PRO A 402 13.61 -15.87 -20.41
C PRO A 402 14.66 -14.85 -19.96
N VAL A 403 15.79 -14.80 -20.68
CA VAL A 403 16.92 -13.91 -20.39
C VAL A 403 16.47 -12.45 -20.38
N SER A 404 15.53 -12.05 -21.24
CA SER A 404 15.12 -10.64 -21.36
C SER A 404 14.39 -10.08 -20.12
N PHE A 405 13.84 -10.94 -19.27
CA PHE A 405 13.25 -10.56 -17.97
C PHE A 405 14.32 -10.12 -16.97
N MET A 406 15.57 -10.53 -17.18
CA MET A 406 16.68 -10.24 -16.27
C MET A 406 17.39 -8.91 -16.58
N LYS A 407 16.95 -8.17 -17.61
CA LYS A 407 17.61 -6.94 -18.13
C LYS A 407 17.83 -5.84 -17.08
N HIS A 408 16.97 -5.78 -16.07
CA HIS A 408 17.00 -4.74 -15.03
C HIS A 408 17.38 -5.30 -13.65
N THR A 409 18.06 -6.45 -13.59
CA THR A 409 18.46 -7.07 -12.32
C THR A 409 19.36 -6.17 -11.49
N HIS A 410 18.96 -5.86 -10.26
CA HIS A 410 19.73 -4.98 -9.37
C HIS A 410 21.03 -5.61 -8.90
N SER A 411 21.04 -6.92 -8.65
CA SER A 411 22.16 -7.65 -8.07
C SER A 411 22.97 -8.37 -9.14
N LYS A 412 24.28 -8.08 -9.22
CA LYS A 412 25.21 -8.84 -10.08
C LYS A 412 25.18 -10.33 -9.74
N LYS A 413 25.18 -10.65 -8.44
CA LYS A 413 25.13 -12.01 -7.93
C LYS A 413 23.90 -12.78 -8.46
N ARG A 414 22.72 -12.17 -8.40
CA ARG A 414 21.48 -12.78 -8.90
C ARG A 414 21.55 -13.07 -10.40
N LEU A 415 22.14 -12.16 -11.16
CA LEU A 415 22.31 -12.32 -12.61
C LEU A 415 23.31 -13.44 -12.93
N THR A 416 24.42 -13.53 -12.19
CA THR A 416 25.36 -14.66 -12.30
C THR A 416 24.68 -15.99 -11.99
N GLU A 417 23.91 -16.09 -10.90
CA GLU A 417 23.13 -17.29 -10.56
C GLU A 417 22.17 -17.71 -11.70
N TYR A 418 21.58 -16.75 -12.42
CA TYR A 418 20.74 -17.03 -13.57
C TYR A 418 21.52 -17.71 -14.72
N PHE A 419 22.69 -17.18 -15.07
CA PHE A 419 23.51 -17.73 -16.15
C PHE A 419 24.20 -19.04 -15.76
N ASP A 420 24.56 -19.23 -14.48
CA ASP A 420 25.09 -20.50 -13.98
C ASP A 420 24.07 -21.64 -14.12
N THR A 421 22.78 -21.33 -13.95
CA THR A 421 21.67 -22.26 -14.17
C THR A 421 21.37 -22.47 -15.65
N ASN A 422 21.66 -21.47 -16.50
CA ASN A 422 21.34 -21.45 -17.93
C ASN A 422 22.61 -21.36 -18.81
N LYS A 423 23.62 -22.19 -18.56
CA LYS A 423 24.93 -22.08 -19.25
C LYS A 423 24.87 -22.09 -20.77
N ASN A 424 23.81 -22.68 -21.34
CA ASN A 424 23.61 -22.78 -22.78
C ASN A 424 22.82 -21.60 -23.38
N LYS A 425 22.25 -20.71 -22.55
CA LYS A 425 21.55 -19.52 -23.05
C LYS A 425 22.57 -18.40 -23.26
N PRO A 426 22.55 -17.70 -24.41
CA PRO A 426 23.47 -16.60 -24.65
C PRO A 426 23.16 -15.42 -23.71
N ASP A 427 24.19 -14.68 -23.31
CA ASP A 427 24.05 -13.39 -22.61
C ASP A 427 23.65 -12.30 -23.60
N VAL A 428 22.48 -12.46 -24.23
CA VAL A 428 21.85 -11.42 -25.02
C VAL A 428 20.33 -11.45 -24.82
N ASP A 429 19.71 -10.27 -24.77
CA ASP A 429 18.25 -10.18 -24.84
C ASP A 429 17.72 -10.34 -26.28
N ILE A 430 16.41 -10.27 -26.44
CA ILE A 430 15.72 -10.34 -27.74
C ILE A 430 16.16 -9.26 -28.76
N TYR A 431 16.90 -8.23 -28.32
CA TYR A 431 17.44 -7.16 -29.15
C TYR A 431 18.96 -7.29 -29.37
N ARG A 432 19.56 -8.42 -28.96
CA ARG A 432 21.00 -8.70 -29.02
C ARG A 432 21.88 -7.84 -28.09
N ASP A 433 21.29 -7.21 -27.07
CA ASP A 433 22.05 -6.49 -26.04
C ASP A 433 22.60 -7.46 -24.99
N SER A 434 23.91 -7.37 -24.67
CA SER A 434 24.46 -8.11 -23.52
C SER A 434 23.88 -7.59 -22.21
N ILE A 435 23.29 -8.50 -21.42
CA ILE A 435 22.68 -8.17 -20.14
C ILE A 435 23.76 -7.98 -19.08
N MET A 436 24.84 -8.77 -19.10
CA MET A 436 25.97 -8.57 -18.18
C MET A 436 26.68 -7.24 -18.44
N ALA A 437 26.92 -6.88 -19.70
CA ALA A 437 27.52 -5.58 -20.04
C ALA A 437 26.62 -4.42 -19.61
N ARG A 438 25.30 -4.53 -19.87
CA ARG A 438 24.32 -3.57 -19.39
C ARG A 438 24.32 -3.49 -17.86
N GLN A 439 24.37 -4.61 -17.17
CA GLN A 439 24.38 -4.64 -15.70
C GLN A 439 25.56 -3.82 -15.17
N GLY A 440 26.75 -4.00 -15.74
CA GLY A 440 27.96 -3.25 -15.41
C GLY A 440 27.86 -1.75 -15.71
N ALA A 441 27.28 -1.37 -16.85
CA ALA A 441 27.16 0.02 -17.27
C ALA A 441 26.23 0.88 -16.39
N TYR A 442 25.34 0.24 -15.62
CA TYR A 442 24.36 0.93 -14.76
C TYR A 442 24.64 0.75 -13.26
N ILE A 443 25.81 0.24 -12.87
CA ILE A 443 26.18 0.10 -11.45
C ILE A 443 26.39 1.47 -10.83
N LEU A 444 25.75 1.71 -9.69
CA LEU A 444 26.04 2.85 -8.83
C LEU A 444 26.08 2.44 -7.35
N GLN A 445 26.67 3.32 -6.51
CA GLN A 445 26.79 3.14 -5.07
C GLN A 445 25.82 4.05 -4.34
N ARG A 446 24.80 3.51 -3.66
CA ARG A 446 23.80 4.31 -2.93
C ARG A 446 23.65 3.80 -1.51
N GLU A 447 23.78 4.68 -0.52
CA GLU A 447 23.60 4.35 0.91
C GLU A 447 24.40 3.09 1.35
N GLY A 448 25.64 2.96 0.87
CA GLY A 448 26.52 1.83 1.17
C GLY A 448 26.15 0.52 0.45
N ARG A 449 25.30 0.57 -0.58
CA ARG A 449 24.93 -0.60 -1.40
C ARG A 449 25.25 -0.37 -2.88
N THR A 450 25.90 -1.37 -3.48
CA THR A 450 26.05 -1.49 -4.93
C THR A 450 24.77 -2.04 -5.54
N TYR A 451 24.14 -1.32 -6.46
CA TYR A 451 23.01 -1.86 -7.23
C TYR A 451 22.97 -1.26 -8.65
N SER A 452 22.31 -1.96 -9.58
CA SER A 452 22.10 -1.46 -10.95
C SER A 452 20.89 -0.52 -11.02
N ALA A 453 21.08 0.71 -11.49
CA ALA A 453 20.03 1.71 -11.72
C ALA A 453 19.34 1.56 -13.09
N SER A 454 19.52 0.42 -13.75
CA SER A 454 18.95 0.13 -15.08
C SER A 454 17.41 0.27 -15.12
N ILE A 455 16.71 0.00 -14.02
CA ILE A 455 15.25 0.18 -13.93
C ILE A 455 14.84 1.66 -13.82
N GLU A 456 15.68 2.49 -13.20
CA GLU A 456 15.42 3.93 -13.03
C GLU A 456 15.53 4.64 -14.38
N ASP A 457 16.53 4.29 -15.20
CA ASP A 457 16.62 4.76 -16.59
C ASP A 457 15.45 4.26 -17.44
N LYS A 458 15.01 3.01 -17.24
CA LYS A 458 13.80 2.48 -17.88
C LYS A 458 12.57 3.33 -17.54
N ARG A 459 12.39 3.72 -16.28
CA ARG A 459 11.32 4.65 -15.85
C ARG A 459 11.40 5.96 -16.62
N ILE A 460 12.56 6.62 -16.64
CA ILE A 460 12.73 7.90 -17.34
C ILE A 460 12.37 7.77 -18.82
N ASN A 461 12.78 6.68 -19.47
CA ASN A 461 12.49 6.45 -20.88
C ASN A 461 11.00 6.17 -21.15
N LEU A 462 10.29 5.48 -20.25
CA LEU A 462 8.84 5.31 -20.31
C LEU A 462 8.12 6.67 -20.22
N ILE A 463 8.53 7.51 -19.26
CA ILE A 463 7.95 8.85 -19.07
C ILE A 463 8.20 9.74 -20.29
N ARG A 464 9.43 9.78 -20.80
CA ARG A 464 9.79 10.55 -22.00
C ARG A 464 8.93 10.16 -23.20
N ARG A 465 8.70 8.85 -23.40
CA ARG A 465 7.84 8.36 -24.47
C ARG A 465 6.40 8.79 -24.28
N ALA A 466 5.87 8.71 -23.06
CA ALA A 466 4.51 9.14 -22.77
C ALA A 466 4.30 10.66 -22.91
N LEU A 467 5.37 11.46 -22.86
CA LEU A 467 5.35 12.90 -23.11
C LEU A 467 5.46 13.26 -24.60
N GLN A 468 5.97 12.36 -25.43
CA GLN A 468 6.04 12.54 -26.88
C GLN A 468 4.68 12.20 -27.47
N LYS A 469 4.00 13.21 -28.03
CA LYS A 469 2.66 13.07 -28.62
C LYS A 469 2.65 12.14 -29.82
#